data_AF-A0AAV2ICI6-F1
#
_entry.id   AF-A0AAV2ICI6-F1
#
_cell.length_a   1.000
_cell.length_b   1.000
_cell.length_c   1.000
_cell.angle_alpha   90.00
_cell.angle_beta   90.00
_cell.angle_gamma   90.00
#
_symmetry.space_group_name_H-M   'P 1'
#
loop_
_entity.id
_entity.type
_entity.pdbx_description
1 polymer ?
#
loop_
_entity_poly.entity_id
_entity_poly.type
_entity_poly.pdbx_seq_one_letter_code
_entity_poly.pdbx_strand_id
1 'polypeptide(L)'
;MQPTGSLTRFYSHHVTNQSTKRPPLLLGIIVTLVIKWIHILLQNKIKMSTTDTRVFWCLSSLTFLKTLTLISLLVYIKVLGLEIDIGKDPSYTHCITSNEPLQLLNPFLEELGSDYEAPNNDPNFISFEWAILKPGQGSRDILRITREPEVLKPGYRVYKLWSLQINNVEADDTATYIARLTVVGPKKIINFNLTVAKAPALKSDKITVTKQQNEVAGTVTYKCGQIADLGTPPIIFYWKSVKDGSILPADYKDGFLTITLSDNE
;
A
#
# COMPACT_ATOMS: atom_id res chain seq x y z
N MET A 1 -18.43 -2.49 44.60
CA MET A 1 -18.63 -3.25 43.35
C MET A 1 -17.59 -2.77 42.34
N GLN A 2 -16.59 -3.58 42.02
CA GLN A 2 -15.58 -3.28 41.00
C GLN A 2 -16.02 -3.91 39.66
N PRO A 3 -15.95 -3.19 38.53
CA PRO A 3 -16.09 -3.81 37.23
C PRO A 3 -14.72 -4.28 36.74
N THR A 4 -14.56 -5.59 36.61
CA THR A 4 -13.48 -6.23 35.85
C THR A 4 -13.79 -6.12 34.36
N GLY A 5 -13.13 -5.18 33.67
CA GLY A 5 -13.14 -5.10 32.21
C GLY A 5 -12.02 -5.94 31.60
N SER A 6 -12.37 -7.02 30.91
CA SER A 6 -11.48 -7.88 30.13
C SER A 6 -11.13 -7.22 28.79
N LEU A 7 -9.85 -7.16 28.43
CA LEU A 7 -9.37 -6.66 27.13
C LEU A 7 -9.42 -7.76 26.06
N THR A 8 -9.99 -7.41 24.91
CA THR A 8 -10.29 -8.28 23.76
C THR A 8 -9.04 -8.50 22.89
N ARG A 9 -8.86 -9.75 22.43
CA ARG A 9 -7.83 -10.18 21.46
C ARG A 9 -7.91 -9.42 20.13
N PHE A 10 -6.76 -9.04 19.58
CA PHE A 10 -6.61 -8.63 18.19
C PHE A 10 -6.41 -9.87 17.30
N TYR A 11 -7.21 -10.00 16.26
CA TYR A 11 -7.08 -11.04 15.23
C TYR A 11 -6.21 -10.54 14.08
N SER A 12 -5.26 -11.39 13.65
CA SER A 12 -4.48 -11.21 12.43
C SER A 12 -5.28 -11.68 11.21
N HIS A 13 -5.40 -10.85 10.18
CA HIS A 13 -6.08 -11.19 8.94
C HIS A 13 -5.13 -11.92 7.98
N HIS A 14 -5.48 -13.17 7.64
CA HIS A 14 -4.89 -13.89 6.51
C HIS A 14 -5.38 -13.28 5.18
N VAL A 15 -4.45 -12.93 4.30
CA VAL A 15 -4.74 -12.49 2.93
C VAL A 15 -4.84 -13.72 2.02
N THR A 16 -5.95 -13.86 1.30
CA THR A 16 -6.19 -14.87 0.26
C THR A 16 -5.87 -14.30 -1.12
N ASN A 17 -5.01 -14.97 -1.88
CA ASN A 17 -4.68 -14.63 -3.27
C ASN A 17 -5.84 -15.01 -4.22
N GLN A 18 -6.23 -14.10 -5.11
CA GLN A 18 -7.15 -14.38 -6.21
C GLN A 18 -6.38 -14.51 -7.53
N SER A 19 -6.63 -15.62 -8.24
CA SER A 19 -6.03 -15.98 -9.54
C SER A 19 -6.84 -15.37 -10.70
N THR A 20 -6.20 -14.60 -11.58
CA THR A 20 -6.82 -14.00 -12.78
C THR A 20 -6.58 -14.85 -14.05
N LYS A 21 -7.65 -15.08 -14.83
CA LYS A 21 -7.64 -15.84 -16.10
C LYS A 21 -7.29 -14.93 -17.29
N ARG A 22 -6.52 -15.45 -18.27
CA ARG A 22 -6.11 -14.73 -19.50
C ARG A 22 -7.24 -14.63 -20.55
N PRO A 23 -7.29 -13.55 -21.37
CA PRO A 23 -8.25 -13.40 -22.45
C PRO A 23 -7.80 -14.06 -23.78
N PRO A 24 -8.73 -14.41 -24.68
CA PRO A 24 -8.45 -15.17 -25.91
C PRO A 24 -7.95 -14.33 -27.11
N LEU A 25 -7.16 -15.00 -27.96
CA LEU A 25 -6.41 -14.49 -29.15
C LEU A 25 -7.22 -13.74 -30.23
N LEU A 26 -8.55 -13.86 -30.25
CA LEU A 26 -9.40 -13.23 -31.28
C LEU A 26 -9.46 -11.69 -31.21
N LEU A 27 -9.16 -11.11 -30.04
CA LEU A 27 -9.18 -9.66 -29.85
C LEU A 27 -8.03 -8.92 -30.54
N GLY A 28 -6.88 -9.58 -30.74
CA GLY A 28 -5.70 -8.95 -31.36
C GLY A 28 -5.93 -8.51 -32.80
N ILE A 29 -6.71 -9.27 -33.58
CA ILE A 29 -6.94 -9.01 -35.02
C ILE A 29 -7.86 -7.81 -35.24
N ILE A 30 -8.84 -7.61 -34.36
CA ILE A 30 -9.80 -6.49 -34.46
C ILE A 30 -9.10 -5.15 -34.18
N VAL A 31 -8.16 -5.12 -33.23
CA VAL A 31 -7.38 -3.93 -32.87
C VAL A 31 -6.57 -3.41 -34.06
N THR A 32 -5.88 -4.30 -34.78
CA THR A 32 -5.03 -3.91 -35.92
C THR A 32 -5.83 -3.34 -37.08
N LEU A 33 -7.06 -3.83 -37.31
CA LEU A 33 -7.93 -3.34 -38.37
C LEU A 33 -8.46 -1.92 -38.07
N VAL A 34 -8.80 -1.63 -36.81
CA VAL A 34 -9.29 -0.30 -36.40
C VAL A 34 -8.18 0.75 -36.49
N ILE A 35 -6.96 0.43 -36.06
CA ILE A 35 -5.80 1.34 -36.17
C ILE A 35 -5.51 1.65 -37.64
N LYS A 36 -5.56 0.64 -38.51
CA LYS A 36 -5.32 0.82 -39.95
C LYS A 36 -6.40 1.71 -40.60
N TRP A 37 -7.65 1.58 -40.17
CA TRP A 37 -8.75 2.40 -40.66
C TRP A 37 -8.64 3.87 -40.22
N ILE A 38 -8.27 4.12 -38.96
CA ILE A 38 -8.02 5.48 -38.44
C ILE A 38 -6.83 6.13 -39.18
N HIS A 39 -5.77 5.36 -39.46
CA HIS A 39 -4.63 5.85 -40.22
C HIS A 39 -5.01 6.27 -41.66
N ILE A 40 -5.86 5.49 -42.34
CA ILE A 40 -6.38 5.83 -43.67
C ILE A 40 -7.21 7.12 -43.64
N LEU A 41 -8.05 7.31 -42.62
CA LEU A 41 -8.85 8.54 -42.46
C LEU A 41 -7.99 9.78 -42.20
N LEU A 42 -6.88 9.64 -41.47
CA LEU A 42 -5.95 10.74 -41.20
C LEU A 42 -5.17 11.14 -42.46
N GLN A 43 -4.74 10.18 -43.28
CA GLN A 43 -4.00 10.46 -44.52
C GLN A 43 -4.87 11.16 -45.58
N ASN A 44 -6.17 10.84 -45.66
CA ASN A 44 -7.06 11.43 -46.66
C ASN A 44 -7.50 12.88 -46.37
N LYS A 45 -7.30 13.41 -45.16
CA LYS A 45 -7.70 14.79 -44.81
C LYS A 45 -6.64 15.88 -45.09
N ILE A 46 -5.43 15.54 -45.54
CA ILE A 46 -4.31 16.50 -45.70
C ILE A 46 -4.29 17.19 -47.09
N LYS A 47 -5.40 17.18 -47.84
CA LYS A 47 -5.54 18.01 -49.06
C LYS A 47 -6.65 19.05 -48.89
N MET A 48 -6.41 20.09 -48.10
CA MET A 48 -7.22 21.32 -48.15
C MET A 48 -6.32 22.54 -48.22
N SER A 49 -6.51 23.30 -49.31
CA SER A 49 -5.76 24.50 -49.71
C SER A 49 -5.96 25.64 -48.72
N THR A 50 -4.84 26.25 -48.31
CA THR A 50 -4.75 27.34 -47.34
C THR A 50 -4.95 28.70 -47.99
N THR A 51 -6.19 29.14 -48.16
CA THR A 51 -6.54 30.56 -48.37
C THR A 51 -8.03 30.80 -48.09
N ASP A 52 -8.45 30.77 -46.81
CA ASP A 52 -9.71 31.46 -46.44
C ASP A 52 -9.82 31.67 -44.91
N THR A 53 -10.31 32.84 -44.51
CA THR A 53 -10.46 33.38 -43.14
C THR A 53 -11.47 32.64 -42.24
N ARG A 54 -11.83 31.39 -42.55
CA ARG A 54 -12.75 30.55 -41.76
C ARG A 54 -12.05 29.69 -40.68
N VAL A 55 -10.86 30.10 -40.26
CA VAL A 55 -9.97 29.31 -39.36
C VAL A 55 -10.52 29.21 -37.93
N PHE A 56 -11.39 30.14 -37.50
CA PHE A 56 -11.94 30.13 -36.13
C PHE A 56 -12.90 28.97 -35.84
N TRP A 57 -13.55 28.39 -36.85
CA TRP A 57 -14.43 27.22 -36.67
C TRP A 57 -13.67 25.87 -36.73
N CYS A 58 -12.40 25.87 -37.14
CA CYS A 58 -11.59 24.65 -37.17
C CYS A 58 -10.95 24.32 -35.81
N LEU A 59 -10.57 25.33 -35.02
CA LEU A 59 -9.97 25.10 -33.69
C LEU A 59 -10.94 24.47 -32.68
N SER A 60 -12.23 24.79 -32.75
CA SER A 60 -13.27 24.13 -31.95
C SER A 60 -13.54 22.69 -32.40
N SER A 61 -13.36 22.38 -33.69
CA SER A 61 -13.48 21.01 -34.20
C SER A 61 -12.32 20.11 -33.78
N LEU A 62 -11.13 20.70 -33.59
CA LEU A 62 -9.92 19.95 -33.24
C LEU A 62 -9.91 19.55 -31.77
N THR A 63 -10.43 20.41 -30.88
CA THR A 63 -10.65 20.07 -29.47
C THR A 63 -11.76 19.03 -29.33
N PHE A 64 -12.82 19.12 -30.13
CA PHE A 64 -13.90 18.13 -30.16
C PHE A 64 -13.42 16.75 -30.66
N LEU A 65 -12.51 16.70 -31.64
CA LEU A 65 -11.94 15.44 -32.12
C LEU A 65 -10.98 14.80 -31.11
N LYS A 66 -10.24 15.61 -30.34
CA LYS A 66 -9.39 15.13 -29.23
C LYS A 66 -10.22 14.57 -28.08
N THR A 67 -11.34 15.20 -27.73
CA THR A 67 -12.25 14.66 -26.71
C THR A 67 -12.95 13.39 -27.20
N LEU A 68 -13.38 13.31 -28.46
CA LEU A 68 -14.00 12.10 -29.00
C LEU A 68 -13.02 10.90 -29.03
N THR A 69 -11.76 11.13 -29.40
CA THR A 69 -10.74 10.07 -29.42
C THR A 69 -10.37 9.59 -28.02
N LEU A 70 -10.30 10.50 -27.04
CA LEU A 70 -10.09 10.14 -25.63
C LEU A 70 -11.27 9.34 -25.07
N ILE A 71 -12.51 9.76 -25.36
CA ILE A 71 -13.72 9.05 -24.94
C ILE A 71 -13.80 7.68 -25.61
N SER A 72 -13.49 7.59 -26.91
CA SER A 72 -13.47 6.32 -27.63
C SER A 72 -12.41 5.37 -27.06
N LEU A 73 -11.23 5.87 -26.69
CA LEU A 73 -10.18 5.07 -26.02
C LEU A 73 -10.64 4.59 -24.63
N LEU A 74 -11.28 5.45 -23.83
CA LEU A 74 -11.79 5.09 -22.51
C LEU A 74 -12.96 4.08 -22.57
N VAL A 75 -13.87 4.25 -23.53
CA VAL A 75 -14.95 3.28 -23.81
C VAL A 75 -14.35 1.96 -24.31
N TYR A 76 -13.32 2.02 -25.15
CA TYR A 76 -12.60 0.84 -25.64
C TYR A 76 -11.94 0.06 -24.50
N ILE A 77 -11.26 0.75 -23.57
CA ILE A 77 -10.67 0.13 -22.36
C ILE A 77 -11.76 -0.57 -21.53
N LYS A 78 -12.92 0.07 -21.33
CA LYS A 78 -14.05 -0.53 -20.60
C LYS A 78 -14.68 -1.72 -21.32
N VAL A 79 -14.93 -1.63 -22.62
CA VAL A 79 -15.60 -2.69 -23.42
C VAL A 79 -14.70 -3.92 -23.58
N LEU A 80 -13.38 -3.72 -23.61
CA LEU A 80 -12.42 -4.83 -23.66
C LEU A 80 -12.28 -5.61 -22.36
N GLY A 81 -12.92 -5.17 -21.26
CA GLY A 81 -12.66 -5.75 -19.95
C GLY A 81 -11.18 -5.64 -19.55
N LEU A 82 -10.45 -4.66 -20.12
CA LEU A 82 -9.15 -4.24 -19.62
C LEU A 82 -9.43 -3.45 -18.35
N GLU A 83 -9.77 -4.17 -17.27
CA GLU A 83 -9.35 -3.73 -15.95
C GLU A 83 -7.83 -3.61 -16.05
N ILE A 84 -7.36 -2.38 -16.20
CA ILE A 84 -6.02 -2.05 -15.75
C ILE A 84 -6.12 -2.25 -14.25
N ASP A 85 -5.86 -3.48 -13.83
CA ASP A 85 -5.59 -3.77 -12.45
C ASP A 85 -4.31 -2.98 -12.15
N ILE A 86 -4.50 -1.77 -11.65
CA ILE A 86 -3.44 -1.00 -11.00
C ILE A 86 -3.22 -1.80 -9.72
N GLY A 87 -2.52 -2.94 -9.88
CA GLY A 87 -2.38 -3.96 -8.88
C GLY A 87 -1.99 -3.27 -7.60
N LYS A 88 -2.88 -3.34 -6.62
CA LYS A 88 -2.67 -2.65 -5.35
C LYS A 88 -1.39 -3.22 -4.76
N ASP A 89 -0.36 -2.37 -4.66
CA ASP A 89 0.91 -2.75 -4.04
C ASP A 89 0.62 -3.42 -2.68
N PRO A 90 1.11 -4.64 -2.45
CA PRO A 90 0.79 -5.36 -1.23
C PRO A 90 1.31 -4.59 -0.01
N SER A 91 0.50 -4.57 1.05
CA SER A 91 0.79 -3.86 2.29
C SER A 91 0.89 -4.85 3.44
N TYR A 92 1.96 -4.75 4.22
CA TYR A 92 2.27 -5.64 5.34
C TYR A 92 2.43 -4.84 6.62
N THR A 93 1.92 -5.39 7.72
CA THR A 93 2.15 -4.86 9.06
C THR A 93 2.83 -5.92 9.91
N HIS A 94 3.94 -5.57 10.54
CA HIS A 94 4.69 -6.47 11.43
C HIS A 94 4.85 -5.82 12.81
N CYS A 95 4.56 -6.55 13.88
CA CYS A 95 4.72 -6.03 15.24
C CYS A 95 6.16 -6.25 15.73
N ILE A 96 6.82 -5.21 16.24
CA ILE A 96 8.20 -5.30 16.78
C ILE A 96 8.32 -6.32 17.92
N THR A 97 7.23 -6.53 18.67
CA THR A 97 7.19 -7.50 19.77
C THR A 97 7.07 -8.94 19.30
N SER A 98 6.93 -9.18 17.99
CA SER A 98 7.00 -10.52 17.43
C SER A 98 8.44 -11.00 17.51
N ASN A 99 8.69 -12.13 18.17
CA ASN A 99 10.00 -12.79 18.15
C ASN A 99 10.27 -13.48 16.80
N GLU A 100 9.32 -13.42 15.86
CA GLU A 100 9.43 -14.06 14.54
C GLU A 100 10.08 -13.12 13.53
N PRO A 101 10.93 -13.65 12.64
CA PRO A 101 11.47 -12.84 11.56
C PRO A 101 10.37 -12.45 10.57
N LEU A 102 10.51 -11.26 9.98
CA LEU A 102 9.62 -10.84 8.90
C LEU A 102 10.05 -11.48 7.58
N GLN A 103 9.10 -12.04 6.84
CA GLN A 103 9.34 -12.71 5.57
C GLN A 103 8.47 -12.07 4.47
N LEU A 104 9.11 -11.50 3.45
CA LEU A 104 8.43 -11.01 2.25
C LEU A 104 8.62 -12.04 1.13
N LEU A 105 7.51 -12.65 0.72
CA LEU A 105 7.52 -13.70 -0.29
C LEU A 105 7.90 -13.14 -1.66
N ASN A 106 8.62 -13.95 -2.44
CA ASN A 106 8.90 -13.66 -3.84
C ASN A 106 7.56 -13.51 -4.61
N PRO A 107 7.26 -12.33 -5.17
CA PRO A 107 6.01 -12.10 -5.88
C PRO A 107 5.98 -12.71 -7.29
N PHE A 108 7.12 -13.20 -7.80
CA PHE A 108 7.25 -13.65 -9.18
C PHE A 108 7.24 -15.18 -9.33
N LEU A 109 6.75 -15.92 -8.33
CA LEU A 109 6.75 -17.38 -8.35
C LEU A 109 5.97 -17.95 -9.55
N GLU A 110 4.87 -17.31 -9.93
CA GLU A 110 4.06 -17.74 -11.08
C GLU A 110 4.81 -17.56 -12.41
N GLU A 111 5.58 -16.47 -12.55
CA GLU A 111 6.42 -16.21 -13.72
C GLU A 111 7.55 -17.20 -13.89
N LEU A 112 8.11 -17.62 -12.77
CA LEU A 112 9.28 -18.49 -12.73
C LEU A 112 8.87 -19.95 -13.00
N GLY A 113 7.60 -20.29 -12.76
CA GLY A 113 7.07 -21.63 -12.95
C GLY A 113 7.28 -22.54 -11.74
N SER A 114 6.52 -23.63 -11.68
CA SER A 114 6.53 -24.60 -10.57
C SER A 114 7.85 -25.34 -10.39
N ASP A 115 8.70 -25.36 -11.43
CA ASP A 115 9.88 -26.23 -11.48
C ASP A 115 11.08 -25.66 -10.71
N TYR A 116 10.91 -24.50 -10.05
CA TYR A 116 11.95 -23.81 -9.30
C TYR A 116 12.19 -24.31 -7.89
N GLU A 117 11.37 -25.23 -7.39
CA GLU A 117 11.69 -25.92 -6.14
C GLU A 117 12.83 -26.94 -6.30
N ALA A 118 13.28 -27.21 -7.53
CA ALA A 118 14.38 -28.13 -7.79
C ALA A 118 15.76 -27.44 -7.62
N PRO A 119 16.63 -27.92 -6.72
CA PRO A 119 17.92 -27.29 -6.39
C PRO A 119 18.96 -27.25 -7.53
N ASN A 120 18.65 -27.84 -8.69
CA ASN A 120 19.57 -27.98 -9.82
C ASN A 120 19.10 -27.27 -11.10
N ASN A 121 17.99 -26.55 -11.07
CA ASN A 121 17.52 -25.82 -12.24
C ASN A 121 18.16 -24.43 -12.28
N ASP A 122 18.91 -24.18 -13.35
CA ASP A 122 19.47 -22.85 -13.61
C ASP A 122 18.33 -21.83 -13.69
N PRO A 123 18.45 -20.71 -12.98
CA PRO A 123 17.38 -19.74 -12.98
C PRO A 123 17.16 -19.13 -14.37
N ASN A 124 15.95 -19.23 -14.91
CA ASN A 124 15.50 -18.52 -16.11
C ASN A 124 15.29 -17.00 -15.88
N PHE A 125 16.20 -16.34 -15.18
CA PHE A 125 16.28 -14.89 -15.06
C PHE A 125 17.73 -14.43 -15.04
N ILE A 126 17.95 -13.17 -15.44
CA ILE A 126 19.28 -12.53 -15.48
C ILE A 126 19.67 -12.05 -14.08
N SER A 127 18.75 -11.34 -13.42
CA SER A 127 18.90 -10.95 -12.01
C SER A 127 17.56 -10.85 -11.30
N PHE A 128 17.60 -11.13 -10.00
CA PHE A 128 16.52 -10.88 -9.06
C PHE A 128 17.08 -10.04 -7.91
N GLU A 129 16.40 -8.95 -7.56
CA GLU A 129 16.91 -7.96 -6.61
C GLU A 129 15.83 -7.55 -5.62
N TRP A 130 16.22 -7.38 -4.36
CA TRP A 130 15.45 -6.61 -3.39
C TRP A 130 16.15 -5.29 -3.13
N ALA A 131 15.36 -4.22 -3.09
CA ALA A 131 15.79 -2.90 -2.66
C ALA A 131 14.84 -2.34 -1.60
N ILE A 132 15.32 -1.38 -0.83
CA ILE A 132 14.54 -0.64 0.16
C ILE A 132 14.48 0.83 -0.23
N LEU A 133 13.31 1.44 -0.12
CA LEU A 133 13.05 2.86 -0.33
C LEU A 133 12.43 3.43 0.96
N LYS A 134 13.25 4.17 1.72
CA LYS A 134 12.79 4.88 2.92
C LYS A 134 12.30 6.29 2.54
N PRO A 135 11.33 6.87 3.26
CA PRO A 135 10.86 8.23 3.01
C PRO A 135 12.01 9.25 3.02
N GLY A 136 12.07 10.11 2.00
CA GLY A 136 13.12 11.12 1.86
C GLY A 136 14.50 10.58 1.47
N GLN A 137 14.64 9.29 1.18
CA GLN A 137 15.89 8.66 0.75
C GLN A 137 15.74 8.06 -0.65
N GLY A 138 16.86 7.88 -1.36
CA GLY A 138 16.90 7.09 -2.58
C GLY A 138 16.73 5.60 -2.31
N SER A 139 16.36 4.84 -3.34
CA SER A 139 16.33 3.37 -3.26
C SER A 139 17.74 2.81 -3.10
N ARG A 140 17.90 1.81 -2.22
CA ARG A 140 19.16 1.10 -1.97
C ARG A 140 18.95 -0.39 -2.11
N ASP A 141 19.80 -1.05 -2.89
CA ASP A 141 19.76 -2.51 -3.03
C ASP A 141 20.22 -3.17 -1.72
N ILE A 142 19.52 -4.23 -1.31
CA ILE A 142 19.80 -4.97 -0.05
C ILE A 142 20.16 -6.42 -0.31
N LEU A 143 19.69 -6.99 -1.42
CA LEU A 143 19.95 -8.36 -1.84
C LEU A 143 19.93 -8.41 -3.37
N ARG A 144 20.93 -9.04 -3.97
CA ARG A 144 20.99 -9.31 -5.41
C ARG A 144 21.26 -10.79 -5.62
N ILE A 145 20.59 -11.37 -6.62
CA ILE A 145 20.70 -12.78 -6.98
C ILE A 145 20.83 -12.82 -8.49
N THR A 146 21.93 -13.41 -8.98
CA THR A 146 22.15 -13.65 -10.41
C THR A 146 22.33 -15.15 -10.63
N ARG A 147 23.36 -15.70 -10.00
CA ARG A 147 23.58 -17.14 -9.86
C ARG A 147 23.61 -17.54 -8.39
N GLU A 148 24.39 -16.80 -7.61
CA GLU A 148 24.48 -16.95 -6.16
C GLU A 148 23.91 -15.71 -5.47
N PRO A 149 23.28 -15.88 -4.29
CA PRO A 149 22.82 -14.74 -3.52
C PRO A 149 23.96 -13.88 -2.95
N GLU A 150 23.87 -12.59 -3.19
CA GLU A 150 24.75 -11.57 -2.64
C GLU A 150 23.93 -10.67 -1.68
N VAL A 151 24.17 -10.82 -0.37
CA VAL A 151 23.57 -9.97 0.66
C VAL A 151 24.39 -8.69 0.77
N LEU A 152 23.81 -7.57 0.33
CA LEU A 152 24.52 -6.28 0.25
C LEU A 152 24.47 -5.49 1.56
N LYS A 153 23.51 -5.80 2.44
CA LYS A 153 23.33 -5.11 3.72
C LYS A 153 23.10 -6.13 4.85
N PRO A 154 23.74 -5.97 6.03
CA PRO A 154 23.49 -6.84 7.17
C PRO A 154 22.04 -6.73 7.65
N GLY A 155 21.55 -7.79 8.31
CA GLY A 155 20.17 -7.89 8.82
C GLY A 155 19.19 -8.57 7.86
N TYR A 156 19.49 -8.56 6.56
CA TYR A 156 18.70 -9.22 5.52
C TYR A 156 19.28 -10.59 5.17
N ARG A 157 18.41 -11.54 4.79
CA ARG A 157 18.81 -12.88 4.31
C ARG A 157 17.89 -13.31 3.18
N VAL A 158 18.41 -14.19 2.33
CA VAL A 158 17.56 -14.99 1.44
C VAL A 158 16.79 -15.99 2.28
N TYR A 159 15.51 -16.12 1.98
CA TYR A 159 14.62 -17.13 2.53
C TYR A 159 13.91 -17.86 1.38
N LYS A 160 13.91 -19.20 1.44
CA LYS A 160 13.30 -20.07 0.42
C LYS A 160 13.67 -19.61 -1.01
N LEU A 161 12.69 -19.54 -1.92
CA LEU A 161 12.80 -19.17 -3.33
C LEU A 161 13.03 -17.66 -3.50
N TRP A 162 14.18 -17.17 -3.04
CA TRP A 162 14.62 -15.76 -3.12
C TRP A 162 13.70 -14.75 -2.44
N SER A 163 12.86 -15.23 -1.53
CA SER A 163 12.10 -14.36 -0.65
C SER A 163 13.05 -13.63 0.29
N LEU A 164 12.63 -12.47 0.78
CA LEU A 164 13.42 -11.68 1.71
C LEU A 164 13.05 -12.05 3.15
N GLN A 165 14.05 -12.30 3.98
CA GLN A 165 13.86 -12.37 5.43
C GLN A 165 14.61 -11.23 6.12
N ILE A 166 13.92 -10.57 7.05
CA ILE A 166 14.45 -9.51 7.91
C ILE A 166 14.44 -10.04 9.33
N ASN A 167 15.62 -10.10 9.96
CA ASN A 167 15.75 -10.53 11.35
C ASN A 167 15.83 -9.31 12.27
N ASN A 168 15.40 -9.46 13.52
CA ASN A 168 15.43 -8.39 14.53
C ASN A 168 14.75 -7.11 13.99
N VAL A 169 13.48 -7.25 13.59
CA VAL A 169 12.75 -6.19 12.91
C VAL A 169 12.58 -4.99 13.84
N GLU A 170 13.01 -3.82 13.39
CA GLU A 170 12.95 -2.57 14.15
C GLU A 170 11.98 -1.57 13.51
N ALA A 171 11.59 -0.53 14.26
CA ALA A 171 10.67 0.50 13.77
C ALA A 171 11.18 1.18 12.49
N ASP A 172 12.50 1.29 12.35
CA ASP A 172 13.15 1.93 11.21
C ASP A 172 13.09 1.08 9.93
N ASP A 173 12.77 -0.22 10.02
CA ASP A 173 12.54 -1.08 8.87
C ASP A 173 11.24 -0.76 8.13
N THR A 174 10.38 0.10 8.68
CA THR A 174 9.20 0.68 8.00
C THR A 174 9.64 1.40 6.73
N ALA A 175 9.28 0.85 5.57
CA ALA A 175 9.71 1.32 4.26
C ALA A 175 8.91 0.66 3.13
N THR A 176 9.14 1.14 1.90
CA THR A 176 8.74 0.42 0.69
C THR A 176 9.86 -0.51 0.26
N TYR A 177 9.62 -1.82 0.23
CA TYR A 177 10.53 -2.84 -0.30
C TYR A 177 10.18 -3.10 -1.76
N ILE A 178 11.19 -3.20 -2.62
CA ILE A 178 11.02 -3.30 -4.06
C ILE A 178 11.66 -4.60 -4.52
N ALA A 179 10.84 -5.53 -5.01
CA ALA A 179 11.30 -6.73 -5.69
C ALA A 179 11.43 -6.45 -7.19
N ARG A 180 12.57 -6.77 -7.79
CA ARG A 180 12.84 -6.57 -9.21
C ARG A 180 13.27 -7.88 -9.83
N LEU A 181 12.62 -8.26 -10.92
CA LEU A 181 12.97 -9.42 -11.73
C LEU A 181 13.38 -8.95 -13.12
N THR A 182 14.61 -9.31 -13.52
CA THR A 182 15.16 -9.05 -14.84
C THR A 182 15.26 -10.37 -15.58
N VAL A 183 14.50 -10.53 -16.66
CA VAL A 183 14.54 -11.70 -17.56
C VAL A 183 15.04 -11.29 -18.94
N VAL A 184 15.19 -12.23 -19.87
CA VAL A 184 15.39 -11.94 -21.31
C VAL A 184 14.09 -11.33 -21.85
N GLY A 185 13.86 -10.04 -21.58
CA GLY A 185 12.59 -9.38 -21.81
C GLY A 185 12.39 -8.14 -20.92
N PRO A 186 11.14 -7.73 -20.65
CA PRO A 186 10.86 -6.57 -19.82
C PRO A 186 11.22 -6.84 -18.37
N LYS A 187 11.82 -5.83 -17.72
CA LYS A 187 12.02 -5.82 -16.27
C LYS A 187 10.66 -5.73 -15.57
N LYS A 188 10.45 -6.58 -14.56
CA LYS A 188 9.28 -6.56 -13.69
C LYS A 188 9.64 -5.98 -12.32
N ILE A 189 8.73 -5.22 -11.75
CA ILE A 189 8.93 -4.53 -10.46
C ILE A 189 7.63 -4.62 -9.66
N ILE A 190 7.72 -5.02 -8.39
CA ILE A 190 6.60 -5.04 -7.43
C ILE A 190 7.05 -4.34 -6.15
N ASN A 191 6.20 -3.46 -5.62
CA ASN A 191 6.48 -2.74 -4.38
C ASN A 191 5.68 -3.32 -3.22
N PHE A 192 6.32 -3.42 -2.06
CA PHE A 192 5.76 -3.91 -0.82
C PHE A 192 5.81 -2.79 0.20
N ASN A 193 4.66 -2.31 0.65
CA ASN A 193 4.61 -1.29 1.69
C ASN A 193 4.64 -1.97 3.05
N LEU A 194 5.78 -1.90 3.75
CA LEU A 194 5.94 -2.48 5.08
C LEU A 194 5.77 -1.39 6.14
N THR A 195 4.84 -1.63 7.07
CA THR A 195 4.72 -0.88 8.32
C THR A 195 5.16 -1.75 9.49
N VAL A 196 6.22 -1.35 10.18
CA VAL A 196 6.62 -1.99 11.42
C VAL A 196 5.96 -1.24 12.58
N ALA A 197 5.14 -1.96 13.33
CA ALA A 197 4.31 -1.40 14.37
C ALA A 197 4.83 -1.74 15.78
N LYS A 198 4.88 -0.73 16.64
CA LYS A 198 5.04 -0.87 18.09
C LYS A 198 3.68 -0.65 18.73
N ALA A 199 3.22 -1.60 19.55
CA ALA A 199 2.01 -1.40 20.32
C ALA A 199 2.19 -0.23 21.33
N PRO A 200 1.14 0.54 21.62
CA PRO A 200 1.17 1.53 22.69
C PRO A 200 1.43 0.86 24.03
N ALA A 201 2.09 1.58 24.94
CA ALA A 201 2.37 1.11 26.28
C ALA A 201 1.72 2.03 27.32
N LEU A 202 0.99 1.43 28.24
CA LEU A 202 0.55 2.10 29.45
C LEU A 202 1.72 2.15 30.43
N LYS A 203 1.80 3.23 31.22
CA LYS A 203 2.76 3.37 32.31
C LYS A 203 2.41 2.47 33.50
N SER A 204 1.16 2.02 33.58
CA SER A 204 0.65 1.07 34.58
C SER A 204 -0.04 -0.10 33.89
N ASP A 205 0.02 -1.29 34.50
CA ASP A 205 -0.62 -2.51 34.00
C ASP A 205 -2.16 -2.43 33.91
N LYS A 206 -2.74 -1.39 34.50
CA LYS A 206 -4.18 -1.13 34.53
C LYS A 206 -4.46 0.27 34.04
N ILE A 207 -5.53 0.41 33.25
CA ILE A 207 -6.12 1.71 32.93
C ILE A 207 -6.96 2.13 34.14
N THR A 208 -6.56 3.21 34.79
CA THR A 208 -7.31 3.81 35.91
C THR A 208 -7.88 5.15 35.48
N VAL A 209 -9.12 5.43 35.87
CA VAL A 209 -9.72 6.75 35.70
C VAL A 209 -9.69 7.49 37.03
N THR A 210 -9.11 8.68 37.06
CA THR A 210 -9.13 9.57 38.23
C THR A 210 -10.05 10.75 37.96
N LYS A 211 -10.98 11.00 38.89
CA LYS A 211 -11.88 12.16 38.89
C LYS A 211 -11.26 13.29 39.73
N GLN A 212 -11.26 14.50 39.20
CA GLN A 212 -10.85 15.72 39.89
C GLN A 212 -11.97 16.75 39.73
N GLN A 213 -12.53 17.21 40.85
CA GLN A 213 -13.61 18.19 40.85
C GLN A 213 -13.05 19.59 41.11
N ASN A 214 -13.51 20.58 40.35
CA ASN A 214 -13.19 21.98 40.53
C ASN A 214 -14.47 22.72 40.93
N GLU A 215 -14.66 22.89 42.24
CA GLU A 215 -15.85 23.51 42.84
C GLU A 215 -16.01 24.98 42.42
N VAL A 216 -14.91 25.71 42.24
CA VAL A 216 -14.93 27.13 41.85
C VAL A 216 -15.44 27.29 40.41
N ALA A 217 -15.06 26.37 39.53
CA ALA A 217 -15.46 26.41 38.13
C ALA A 217 -16.72 25.59 37.81
N GLY A 218 -17.26 24.82 38.76
CA GLY A 218 -18.39 23.91 38.54
C GLY A 218 -18.11 22.85 37.47
N THR A 219 -16.89 22.29 37.47
CA THR A 219 -16.45 21.32 36.45
C THR A 219 -15.85 20.06 37.07
N VAL A 220 -16.03 18.94 36.37
CA VAL A 220 -15.38 17.66 36.67
C VAL A 220 -14.40 17.31 35.56
N THR A 221 -13.15 17.08 35.93
CA THR A 221 -12.14 16.54 35.02
C THR A 221 -11.91 15.05 35.30
N TYR A 222 -11.98 14.23 34.26
CA TYR A 222 -11.58 12.82 34.29
C TYR A 222 -10.28 12.63 33.53
N LYS A 223 -9.32 11.95 34.15
CA LYS A 223 -8.05 11.55 33.52
C LYS A 223 -8.02 10.03 33.41
N CYS A 224 -7.83 9.51 32.21
CA CYS A 224 -7.82 8.07 31.93
C CYS A 224 -6.43 7.59 31.57
N GLY A 225 -5.92 6.68 32.42
CA GLY A 225 -4.64 6.01 32.27
C GLY A 225 -3.46 6.97 32.20
N GLN A 226 -2.27 6.50 32.51
CA GLN A 226 -1.06 7.20 32.08
C GLN A 226 -0.44 6.39 30.96
N ILE A 227 -0.35 6.97 29.76
CA ILE A 227 0.26 6.35 28.60
C ILE A 227 1.74 6.70 28.61
N ALA A 228 2.60 5.68 28.62
CA ALA A 228 4.04 5.85 28.56
C ALA A 228 4.53 6.06 27.12
N ASP A 229 3.89 5.38 26.16
CA ASP A 229 4.28 5.37 24.75
C ASP A 229 3.02 5.20 23.89
N LEU A 230 2.82 6.05 22.89
CA LEU A 230 1.66 6.01 21.98
C LEU A 230 1.77 4.94 20.90
N GLY A 231 2.83 4.14 20.91
CA GLY A 231 3.15 3.18 19.88
C GLY A 231 3.79 3.82 18.67
N THR A 232 4.02 3.00 17.65
CA THR A 232 4.55 3.42 16.35
C THR A 232 3.75 2.66 15.28
N PRO A 233 3.14 3.34 14.30
CA PRO A 233 2.87 4.78 14.31
C PRO A 233 2.05 5.19 15.55
N PRO A 234 2.13 6.45 16.00
CA PRO A 234 1.37 6.91 17.16
C PRO A 234 -0.12 6.68 17.00
N ILE A 235 -0.77 6.07 18.00
CA ILE A 235 -2.21 5.89 18.02
C ILE A 235 -2.91 7.01 18.78
N ILE A 236 -4.19 7.22 18.47
CA ILE A 236 -5.03 8.21 19.13
C ILE A 236 -6.02 7.48 20.05
N PHE A 237 -6.04 7.89 21.31
CA PHE A 237 -7.04 7.44 22.28
C PHE A 237 -8.20 8.43 22.32
N TYR A 238 -9.41 7.93 22.52
CA TYR A 238 -10.60 8.75 22.63
C TYR A 238 -11.51 8.23 23.73
N TRP A 239 -12.23 9.16 24.36
CA TRP A 239 -13.33 8.83 25.25
C TRP A 239 -14.57 8.56 24.42
N LYS A 240 -15.31 7.51 24.77
CA LYS A 240 -16.57 7.15 24.13
C LYS A 240 -17.68 7.16 25.17
N SER A 241 -18.75 7.91 24.91
CA SER A 241 -19.93 7.91 25.75
C SER A 241 -20.64 6.56 25.66
N VAL A 242 -21.03 6.01 26.81
CA VAL A 242 -21.73 4.72 26.89
C VAL A 242 -23.21 4.86 26.52
N LYS A 243 -23.79 6.06 26.67
CA LYS A 243 -25.23 6.30 26.44
C LYS A 243 -25.58 6.27 24.94
N ASP A 244 -24.78 6.94 24.12
CA ASP A 244 -25.04 7.20 22.70
C ASP A 244 -23.88 6.75 21.78
N GLY A 245 -22.75 6.33 22.33
CA GLY A 245 -21.59 5.92 21.56
C GLY A 245 -20.79 7.07 20.94
N SER A 246 -21.10 8.32 21.28
CA SER A 246 -20.40 9.48 20.73
C SER A 246 -18.96 9.57 21.22
N ILE A 247 -18.08 10.12 20.40
CA ILE A 247 -16.70 10.44 20.79
C ILE A 247 -16.73 11.75 21.56
N LEU A 248 -16.24 11.72 22.80
CA LEU A 248 -16.19 12.89 23.65
C LEU A 248 -14.91 13.69 23.37
N PRO A 249 -14.98 15.04 23.43
CA PRO A 249 -13.81 15.88 23.25
C PRO A 249 -12.82 15.62 24.39
N ALA A 250 -11.58 15.28 24.03
CA ALA A 250 -10.56 14.90 24.98
C ALA A 250 -9.22 15.54 24.61
N ASP A 251 -8.48 15.94 25.64
CA ASP A 251 -7.14 16.47 25.53
C ASP A 251 -6.13 15.43 26.00
N TYR A 252 -5.01 15.30 25.29
CA TYR A 252 -3.86 14.55 25.79
C TYR A 252 -2.89 15.50 26.50
N LYS A 253 -2.79 15.40 27.84
CA LYS A 253 -1.97 16.28 28.69
C LYS A 253 -1.22 15.44 29.73
N ASP A 254 0.09 15.66 29.85
CA ASP A 254 0.98 14.98 30.82
C ASP A 254 0.92 13.44 30.80
N GLY A 255 0.65 12.88 29.62
CA GLY A 255 0.52 11.43 29.43
C GLY A 255 -0.88 10.88 29.70
N PHE A 256 -1.86 11.72 30.07
CA PHE A 256 -3.23 11.33 30.37
C PHE A 256 -4.18 11.77 29.27
N LEU A 257 -5.14 10.90 28.94
CA LEU A 257 -6.31 11.32 28.16
C LEU A 257 -7.33 11.96 29.11
N THR A 258 -7.55 13.26 28.95
CA THR A 258 -8.31 14.09 29.88
C THR A 258 -9.58 14.59 29.23
N ILE A 259 -10.70 14.52 29.94
CA ILE A 259 -11.97 15.16 29.55
C ILE A 259 -12.44 16.04 30.70
N THR A 260 -12.98 17.21 30.38
CA THR A 260 -13.62 18.10 31.35
C THR A 260 -15.08 18.25 30.98
N LEU A 261 -15.96 17.94 31.93
CA LEU A 261 -17.40 18.07 31.82
C LEU A 261 -17.89 19.14 32.78
N SER A 262 -18.99 19.81 32.44
CA SER A 262 -19.67 20.69 33.39
C SER A 262 -20.42 19.84 34.43
N ASP A 263 -20.61 20.33 35.66
CA ASP A 263 -21.32 19.60 36.73
C ASP A 263 -22.79 19.24 36.38
N ASN A 264 -23.32 19.77 35.27
CA ASN A 264 -24.71 19.62 34.83
C ASN A 264 -24.92 18.61 33.67
N GLU A 265 -23.88 17.89 33.23
CA GLU A 265 -23.92 16.88 32.13
C GLU A 265 -23.67 15.45 32.60
#